data_AF-A0A7D9IWT5-F1
#
_entry.id   AF-A0A7D9IWT5-F1
#
_cell.length_a   1.000
_cell.length_b   1.000
_cell.length_c   1.000
_cell.angle_alpha   90.00
_cell.angle_beta   90.00
_cell.angle_gamma   90.00
#
_symmetry.space_group_name_H-M   'P 1'
#
loop_
_entity.id
_entity.type
_entity.pdbx_description
1 polymer ?
#
loop_
_entity_poly.entity_id
_entity_poly.type
_entity_poly.pdbx_seq_one_letter_code
_entity_poly.pdbx_strand_id
1 'polypeptide(L)'
;MKYHPNVIKFLHYQKITSEMFVIICERIANCKDLLDVRKERGGFFTEYETQKYVKTLVDVVLAMDKKNIIHRDIKLENILYDVEKDDIKLIDFGMATKHKPGKLHTTFR
;
A
#
# COMPACT_ATOMS: atom_id res chain seq x y z
N MET A 1 -2.23 6.48 -10.88
CA MET A 1 -2.53 5.04 -10.77
C MET A 1 -4.04 4.84 -10.69
N LYS A 2 -4.78 5.08 -11.78
CA LYS A 2 -6.23 4.84 -11.74
C LYS A 2 -6.44 3.31 -11.87
N TYR A 3 -6.58 2.67 -10.71
CA TYR A 3 -7.08 1.30 -10.47
C TYR A 3 -6.05 0.16 -10.52
N HIS A 4 -5.70 -0.35 -9.34
CA HIS A 4 -5.21 -1.71 -9.09
C HIS A 4 -6.02 -2.26 -7.91
N PRO A 5 -6.54 -3.50 -7.92
CA PRO A 5 -7.43 -4.01 -6.87
C PRO A 5 -6.80 -3.96 -5.47
N ASN A 6 -5.50 -4.26 -5.38
CA ASN A 6 -4.71 -4.28 -4.13
C ASN A 6 -4.02 -2.95 -3.80
N VAL A 7 -4.50 -1.83 -4.35
CA VAL A 7 -4.10 -0.48 -3.95
C VAL A 7 -5.34 0.29 -3.53
N ILE A 8 -5.26 0.97 -2.39
CA ILE A 8 -6.40 1.75 -1.90
C ILE A 8 -6.85 2.79 -2.92
N LYS A 9 -8.15 2.77 -3.21
CA LYS A 9 -8.74 3.68 -4.17
C LYS A 9 -8.82 5.09 -3.58
N PHE A 10 -8.04 6.00 -4.14
CA PHE A 10 -8.21 7.43 -3.96
C PHE A 10 -9.57 7.86 -4.53
N LEU A 11 -10.40 8.54 -3.72
CA LEU A 11 -11.70 9.04 -4.13
C LEU A 11 -11.67 10.55 -4.38
N HIS A 12 -11.14 11.30 -3.42
CA HIS A 12 -11.13 12.76 -3.48
C HIS A 12 -10.08 13.36 -2.56
N TYR A 13 -9.76 14.63 -2.75
CA TYR A 13 -9.03 15.43 -1.77
C TYR A 13 -9.74 16.76 -1.60
N GLN A 14 -9.86 17.23 -0.36
CA GLN A 14 -10.45 18.53 -0.06
C GLN A 14 -9.43 19.40 0.66
N LYS A 15 -9.24 20.62 0.17
CA LYS A 15 -8.45 21.65 0.86
C LYS A 15 -9.33 22.26 1.97
N ILE A 16 -8.81 22.30 3.20
CA ILE A 16 -9.49 22.86 4.38
C ILE A 16 -8.97 24.27 4.66
N THR A 17 -7.64 24.45 4.64
CA THR A 17 -6.97 25.76 4.79
C THR A 17 -5.84 25.89 3.78
N SER A 18 -5.05 26.98 3.80
CA SER A 18 -3.87 27.11 2.91
C SER A 18 -2.88 25.95 3.08
N GLU A 19 -2.69 25.47 4.31
CA GLU A 19 -1.71 24.46 4.71
C GLU A 19 -2.29 23.06 4.94
N MET A 20 -3.62 22.92 4.97
CA MET A 20 -4.27 21.66 5.30
C MET A 20 -5.15 21.16 4.16
N PHE A 21 -4.96 19.90 3.79
CA PHE A 21 -5.88 19.14 2.96
C PHE A 21 -6.18 17.79 3.62
N VAL A 22 -7.33 17.24 3.29
CA VAL A 22 -7.74 15.88 3.66
C VAL A 22 -7.83 15.02 2.41
N ILE A 23 -7.34 13.79 2.52
CA ILE A 23 -7.45 12.77 1.48
C ILE A 23 -8.59 11.83 1.85
N ILE A 24 -9.49 11.59 0.90
CA ILE A 24 -10.62 10.68 1.03
C ILE A 24 -10.33 9.46 0.15
N CYS A 25 -10.31 8.29 0.78
CA CYS A 25 -10.07 7.00 0.15
C CYS A 25 -11.28 6.09 0.34
N GLU A 26 -11.33 4.97 -0.42
CA GLU A 26 -12.28 3.90 -0.13
C GLU A 26 -12.11 3.39 1.30
N ARG A 27 -13.21 2.94 1.91
CA ARG A 27 -13.20 2.29 3.21
C ARG A 27 -13.31 0.78 3.01
N ILE A 28 -12.38 0.04 3.59
CA ILE A 28 -12.47 -1.42 3.72
C ILE A 28 -13.22 -1.70 5.02
N ALA A 29 -14.33 -2.45 4.94
CA ALA A 29 -15.03 -2.91 6.13
C ALA A 29 -14.25 -4.07 6.77
N ASN A 30 -14.25 -4.17 8.10
CA ASN A 30 -13.56 -5.24 8.84
C ASN A 30 -12.11 -5.44 8.38
N CYS A 31 -11.29 -4.40 8.45
CA CYS A 31 -9.86 -4.48 8.14
C CYS A 31 -8.97 -4.21 9.34
N LYS A 32 -7.74 -4.72 9.26
CA LYS A 32 -6.63 -4.39 10.18
C LYS A 32 -5.38 -4.13 9.35
N ASP A 33 -4.41 -3.40 9.88
CA ASP A 33 -3.09 -3.43 9.25
C ASP A 33 -2.44 -4.80 9.45
N LEU A 34 -1.55 -5.17 8.53
CA LEU A 34 -0.95 -6.49 8.50
C LEU A 34 0.00 -6.71 9.68
N LEU A 35 0.50 -5.65 10.32
CA LEU A 35 1.32 -5.75 11.53
C LEU A 35 0.48 -6.25 12.71
N ASP A 36 -0.73 -5.72 12.89
CA ASP A 36 -1.65 -6.15 13.93
C ASP A 36 -2.15 -7.58 13.68
N VAL A 37 -2.45 -7.94 12.43
CA VAL A 37 -2.76 -9.34 12.07
C VAL A 37 -1.60 -10.27 12.45
N ARG A 38 -0.35 -9.87 12.19
CA ARG A 38 0.83 -10.65 12.57
C ARG A 38 0.91 -10.86 14.08
N LYS A 39 0.66 -9.82 14.88
CA LYS A 39 0.69 -9.91 16.35
C LYS A 39 -0.38 -10.89 16.86
N GLU A 40 -1.59 -10.81 16.32
CA GLU A 40 -2.70 -11.69 16.71
C GLU A 40 -2.45 -13.15 16.34
N ARG A 41 -1.68 -13.42 15.28
CA ARG A 41 -1.30 -14.77 14.83
C ARG A 41 -0.04 -15.31 15.52
N GLY A 42 0.36 -14.76 16.67
CA GLY A 42 1.51 -15.24 17.44
C GLY A 42 2.87 -14.68 16.98
N GLY A 43 2.85 -13.57 16.24
CA GLY A 43 4.05 -12.81 15.87
C GLY A 43 4.68 -13.18 14.54
N PHE A 44 4.19 -14.20 13.83
CA PHE A 44 4.74 -14.64 12.56
C PHE A 44 3.61 -15.05 11.61
N PHE A 45 3.91 -15.00 10.31
CA PHE A 45 3.08 -15.64 9.30
C PHE A 45 3.67 -16.99 8.93
N THR A 46 2.80 -17.93 8.62
CA THR A 46 3.20 -19.18 7.96
C THR A 46 3.81 -18.89 6.59
N GLU A 47 4.55 -19.86 6.05
CA GLU A 47 5.09 -19.75 4.70
C GLU A 47 4.00 -19.55 3.64
N TYR A 48 2.86 -20.23 3.81
CA TYR A 48 1.70 -20.10 2.93
C TYR A 48 1.12 -18.68 2.91
N GLU A 49 0.88 -18.11 4.09
CA GLU A 49 0.38 -16.73 4.21
C GLU A 49 1.39 -15.73 3.65
N THR A 50 2.67 -15.91 3.97
CA THR A 50 3.75 -15.06 3.47
C THR A 50 3.80 -15.09 1.94
N GLN A 51 3.77 -16.28 1.34
CA GLN A 51 3.77 -16.45 -0.11
C GLN A 51 2.56 -15.74 -0.74
N LYS A 52 1.37 -15.89 -0.16
CA LYS A 52 0.14 -15.24 -0.61
C LYS A 52 0.28 -13.71 -0.62
N TYR A 53 0.69 -13.12 0.50
CA TYR A 53 0.82 -11.66 0.63
C TYR A 53 1.93 -11.11 -0.26
N VAL A 54 3.10 -11.77 -0.32
CA VAL A 54 4.22 -11.34 -1.17
C VAL A 54 3.84 -11.39 -2.64
N LYS A 55 3.12 -12.43 -3.09
CA LYS A 55 2.65 -12.53 -4.48
C LYS A 55 1.78 -11.32 -4.85
N THR A 56 0.78 -11.00 -4.02
CA THR A 56 -0.08 -9.84 -4.24
C THR A 56 0.72 -8.52 -4.23
N LEU A 57 1.70 -8.36 -3.34
CA LEU A 57 2.55 -7.17 -3.30
C LEU A 57 3.43 -7.04 -4.54
N VAL A 58 3.99 -8.15 -5.05
CA VAL A 58 4.79 -8.13 -6.29
C VAL A 58 3.93 -7.65 -7.46
N ASP A 59 2.69 -8.12 -7.59
CA ASP A 59 1.76 -7.66 -8.62
C ASP A 59 1.50 -6.14 -8.51
N VAL A 60 1.30 -5.62 -7.29
CA VAL A 60 1.17 -4.18 -7.01
C VAL A 60 2.43 -3.41 -7.42
N VAL A 61 3.61 -3.91 -7.06
CA VAL A 61 4.91 -3.28 -7.39
C VAL A 61 5.13 -3.23 -8.90
N LEU A 62 4.87 -4.32 -9.61
CA LEU A 62 4.96 -4.36 -11.08
C LEU A 62 3.97 -3.36 -11.73
N ALA A 63 2.78 -3.20 -11.15
CA ALA A 63 1.81 -2.21 -11.63
C ALA A 63 2.23 -0.76 -11.35
N MET A 64 2.99 -0.50 -10.29
CA MET A 64 3.62 0.79 -10.01
C MET A 64 4.79 1.07 -10.96
N ASP A 65 5.66 0.08 -11.18
CA ASP A 65 6.84 0.16 -12.03
C ASP A 65 6.47 0.49 -13.48
N LYS A 66 5.44 -0.16 -14.05
CA LYS A 66 4.87 0.19 -15.37
C LYS A 66 4.41 1.65 -15.50
N LYS A 67 4.18 2.33 -14.38
CA LYS A 67 3.78 3.75 -14.31
C LYS A 67 4.92 4.66 -13.86
N ASN A 68 6.13 4.11 -13.72
CA ASN A 68 7.31 4.75 -13.17
C ASN A 68 7.04 5.33 -11.78
N ILE A 69 6.33 4.60 -10.93
CA ILE A 69 6.04 4.99 -9.54
C ILE A 69 6.84 4.09 -8.61
N ILE A 70 7.48 4.67 -7.60
CA ILE A 70 8.11 3.94 -6.51
C ILE A 70 7.41 4.34 -5.21
N HIS A 71 6.91 3.36 -4.45
CA HIS A 71 6.19 3.60 -3.19
C HIS A 71 7.11 4.13 -2.07
N ARG A 72 8.29 3.51 -1.93
CA ARG A 72 9.34 3.79 -0.93
C ARG A 72 9.00 3.51 0.53
N ASP A 73 7.75 3.23 0.88
CA ASP A 73 7.37 2.89 2.26
C ASP A 73 6.49 1.62 2.35
N ILE A 74 6.95 0.52 1.76
CA ILE A 74 6.24 -0.77 1.84
C ILE A 74 6.67 -1.48 3.13
N LYS A 75 5.73 -1.55 4.08
CA LYS A 75 5.88 -2.19 5.39
C LYS A 75 4.51 -2.70 5.86
N LEU A 76 4.48 -3.53 6.90
CA LEU A 76 3.25 -4.19 7.35
C LEU A 76 2.16 -3.20 7.79
N GLU A 77 2.57 -2.07 8.35
CA GLU A 77 1.71 -0.96 8.80
C GLU A 77 0.98 -0.27 7.64
N ASN A 78 1.59 -0.27 6.45
CA ASN A 78 1.03 0.33 5.24
C ASN A 78 0.29 -0.69 4.37
N ILE A 79 -0.09 -1.83 4.92
CA ILE A 79 -0.84 -2.88 4.23
C ILE A 79 -2.07 -3.21 5.05
N LEU A 80 -3.25 -2.95 4.50
CA LEU A 80 -4.52 -3.35 5.11
C LEU A 80 -4.86 -4.78 4.70
N TYR A 81 -5.22 -5.61 5.66
CA TYR A 81 -5.83 -6.92 5.48
C TYR A 81 -7.36 -6.79 5.54
N ASP A 82 -8.03 -7.18 4.46
CA ASP A 82 -9.50 -7.28 4.35
C ASP A 82 -9.91 -8.66 4.87
N VAL A 83 -10.53 -8.71 6.05
CA VAL A 83 -10.88 -9.98 6.72
C VAL A 83 -11.93 -10.76 5.93
N GLU A 84 -12.85 -10.06 5.26
CA GLU A 84 -13.94 -10.69 4.51
C GLU A 84 -13.44 -11.33 3.22
N LYS A 85 -12.46 -10.70 2.57
CA LYS A 85 -11.88 -11.20 1.30
C LYS A 85 -10.64 -12.05 1.48
N ASP A 86 -10.08 -12.08 2.68
CA ASP A 86 -8.78 -12.67 2.98
C ASP A 86 -7.73 -12.17 1.95
N ASP A 87 -7.66 -10.86 1.74
CA ASP A 87 -6.75 -10.23 0.76
C ASP A 87 -6.17 -8.94 1.32
N ILE A 88 -5.13 -8.41 0.67
CA ILE A 88 -4.40 -7.23 1.14
C ILE A 88 -4.53 -6.04 0.19
N LYS A 89 -4.46 -4.83 0.75
CA LYS A 89 -4.34 -3.58 0.00
C LYS A 89 -3.21 -2.72 0.52
N LEU A 90 -2.36 -2.25 -0.39
CA LEU A 90 -1.32 -1.27 -0.09
C LEU A 90 -1.96 0.12 0.10
N ILE A 91 -1.57 0.79 1.18
CA ILE A 91 -1.97 2.14 1.54
C ILE A 91 -0.76 3.06 1.66
N ASP A 92 -1.02 4.35 1.89
CA ASP A 92 -0.04 5.40 2.19
C ASP A 92 1.06 5.64 1.13
N PHE A 93 0.69 6.44 0.12
CA PHE A 93 1.60 6.91 -0.93
C PHE A 93 2.29 8.23 -0.55
N GLY A 94 2.33 8.62 0.73
CA GLY A 94 2.93 9.89 1.15
C GLY A 94 4.42 10.02 0.84
N MET A 95 5.13 8.89 0.75
CA MET A 95 6.54 8.81 0.35
C MET A 95 6.71 8.47 -1.14
N ALA A 96 5.65 8.24 -1.90
CA ALA A 96 5.77 7.77 -3.27
C ALA A 96 6.37 8.85 -4.20
N THR A 97 7.11 8.42 -5.22
CA THR A 97 7.72 9.32 -6.20
C THR A 97 7.64 8.77 -7.61
N LYS A 98 7.78 9.66 -8.60
CA LYS A 98 7.97 9.25 -9.99
C LYS A 98 9.46 9.00 -10.25
N HIS A 99 9.76 7.84 -10.81
CA HIS A 99 11.08 7.51 -11.33
C HIS A 99 11.21 7.94 -12.79
N LYS A 100 12.43 8.26 -13.20
CA LYS A 100 12.79 8.41 -14.60
C LYS A 100 13.71 7.23 -14.95
N PRO A 101 13.30 6.35 -15.88
CA PRO A 101 14.14 5.24 -16.35
C PRO A 101 15.56 5.71 -16.69
N GLY A 102 16.57 4.99 -16.22
CA GLY A 102 17.98 5.32 -16.46
C GLY A 102 18.61 6.33 -15.49
N LYS A 103 17.86 6.89 -14.53
CA LYS A 103 18.44 7.64 -13.40
C LYS A 103 18.43 6.80 -12.13
N LEU A 104 19.59 6.67 -11.49
CA LEU A 104 19.70 6.17 -10.12
C LEU A 104 18.96 7.13 -9.18
N HIS A 105 18.08 6.59 -8.35
CA HIS A 105 17.53 7.33 -7.22
C HIS A 105 18.56 7.36 -6.10
N THR A 106 19.08 8.55 -5.77
CA THR A 106 20.12 8.75 -4.74
C THR A 106 19.55 9.20 -3.39
N THR A 107 18.23 9.23 -3.23
CA THR A 107 17.58 9.71 -2.00
C THR A 107 17.04 8.54 -1.20
N PHE A 108 17.89 8.00 -0.32
CA PHE A 108 17.44 7.22 0.83
C PHE A 108 16.97 8.21 1.90
N ARG A 109 15.72 8.06 2.36
CA ARG A 109 15.21 8.77 3.54
C ARG A 109 14.92 7.73 4.61
#